data_AF-A0A7Y5U6Z4-F1
#
_entry.id   AF-A0A7Y5U6Z4-F1
#
_cell.length_a   1.000
_cell.length_b   1.000
_cell.length_c   1.000
_cell.angle_alpha   90.00
_cell.angle_beta   90.00
_cell.angle_gamma   90.00
#
_symmetry.space_group_name_H-M   'P 1'
#
loop_
_entity.id
_entity.type
_entity.pdbx_description
1 polymer ?
#
loop_
_entity_poly.entity_id
_entity_poly.type
_entity_poly.pdbx_seq_one_letter_code
_entity_poly.pdbx_strand_id
1 'polypeptide(L)'
;MTRVALIAALALALTACGGGSGASLHTLAKTRSCLLKNREVKLDRKLDFVASTATGGALHVKMPQNAATVVFGESVGDADNINEAYHRFRAKNVGIEDIIRQDKNTVILYRTHPSDEDLATIQNCLK
;
A
#
# COMPACT_ATOMS: atom_id res chain seq x y z
N MET A 1 21.11 -41.72 -40.42
CA MET A 1 20.63 -41.61 -39.03
C MET A 1 20.94 -40.22 -38.50
N THR A 2 20.24 -39.15 -38.91
CA THR A 2 20.64 -37.78 -38.50
C THR A 2 19.58 -36.68 -38.78
N ARG A 3 18.28 -36.98 -38.78
CA ARG A 3 17.25 -35.94 -39.10
C ARG A 3 15.97 -35.96 -38.24
N VAL A 4 15.98 -36.62 -37.09
CA VAL A 4 14.77 -36.75 -36.24
C VAL A 4 14.91 -36.02 -34.89
N ALA A 5 16.10 -35.52 -34.54
CA ALA A 5 16.39 -35.00 -33.20
C ALA A 5 16.17 -33.48 -33.02
N LEU A 6 15.66 -32.75 -34.01
CA LEU A 6 15.64 -31.28 -33.98
C LEU A 6 14.25 -30.64 -33.78
N ILE A 7 13.18 -31.44 -33.72
CA ILE A 7 11.80 -30.92 -33.58
C ILE A 7 11.28 -31.04 -32.14
N ALA A 8 11.93 -31.82 -31.27
CA ALA A 8 11.49 -32.04 -29.88
C ALA A 8 11.91 -30.93 -28.90
N ALA A 9 12.78 -29.99 -29.29
CA ALA A 9 13.31 -28.97 -28.37
C ALA A 9 12.51 -27.65 -28.35
N LEU A 10 11.51 -27.48 -29.23
CA LEU A 10 10.77 -26.22 -29.38
C LEU A 10 9.31 -26.25 -28.87
N ALA A 11 8.94 -27.27 -28.10
CA ALA A 11 7.56 -27.47 -27.64
C ALA A 11 7.35 -27.31 -26.11
N LEU A 12 8.39 -26.92 -25.36
CA LEU A 12 8.32 -26.82 -23.88
C LEU A 12 8.33 -25.40 -23.31
N ALA A 13 8.22 -24.36 -24.15
CA ALA A 13 8.28 -22.96 -23.72
C ALA A 13 6.91 -22.28 -23.54
N LEU A 14 5.81 -23.03 -23.42
CA LEU A 14 4.44 -22.47 -23.33
C LEU A 14 3.62 -22.97 -22.14
N THR A 15 4.25 -23.36 -21.02
CA THR A 15 3.56 -23.31 -19.72
C THR A 15 3.73 -21.92 -19.09
N ALA A 16 3.43 -20.88 -19.86
CA ALA A 16 2.98 -19.60 -19.35
C ALA A 16 1.47 -19.71 -19.11
N CYS A 17 1.08 -20.58 -18.17
CA CYS A 17 -0.25 -20.55 -17.58
C CYS A 17 -0.06 -19.75 -16.28
N GLY A 18 -0.37 -18.46 -16.29
CA GLY A 18 -1.74 -18.09 -15.95
C GLY A 18 -2.02 -18.20 -14.45
N GLY A 19 -1.00 -18.11 -13.60
CA GLY A 19 -1.17 -17.79 -12.18
C GLY A 19 -1.47 -16.31 -12.02
N GLY A 20 -2.64 -15.88 -12.50
CA GLY A 20 -3.22 -14.61 -12.09
C GLY A 20 -3.51 -14.67 -10.59
N SER A 21 -2.50 -14.46 -9.76
CA SER A 21 -2.73 -13.98 -8.41
C SER A 21 -3.37 -12.61 -8.58
N GLY A 22 -4.70 -12.55 -8.54
CA GLY A 22 -5.40 -11.28 -8.36
C GLY A 22 -4.65 -10.54 -7.26
N ALA A 23 -4.06 -9.39 -7.60
CA ALA A 23 -3.03 -8.78 -6.78
C ALA A 23 -3.58 -8.65 -5.35
N SER A 24 -2.98 -9.36 -4.40
CA SER A 24 -3.55 -9.43 -3.06
C SER A 24 -3.64 -8.01 -2.50
N LEU A 25 -4.82 -7.67 -2.01
CA LEU A 25 -5.06 -6.42 -1.30
C LEU A 25 -4.23 -6.39 -0.03
N HIS A 26 -3.82 -5.18 0.35
CA HIS A 26 -3.10 -4.95 1.58
C HIS A 26 -4.04 -5.13 2.77
N THR A 27 -3.48 -5.63 3.87
CA THR A 27 -4.22 -5.88 5.11
C THR A 27 -3.56 -5.14 6.26
N LEU A 28 -4.39 -4.62 7.17
CA LEU A 28 -3.92 -3.97 8.39
C LEU A 28 -3.02 -4.90 9.20
N ALA A 29 -3.42 -6.17 9.36
CA ALA A 29 -2.70 -7.12 10.20
C ALA A 29 -1.27 -7.41 9.70
N LYS A 30 -1.10 -7.69 8.40
CA LYS A 30 0.23 -7.96 7.82
C LYS A 30 1.10 -6.71 7.81
N THR A 31 0.53 -5.56 7.43
CA THR A 31 1.24 -4.28 7.40
C THR A 31 1.71 -3.88 8.80
N ARG A 32 0.84 -3.99 9.80
CA ARG A 32 1.19 -3.77 11.22
C ARG A 32 2.32 -4.69 11.68
N SER A 33 2.23 -5.97 11.37
CA SER A 33 3.27 -6.95 11.75
C SER A 33 4.62 -6.62 11.13
N CYS A 34 4.64 -6.14 9.88
CA CYS A 34 5.87 -5.68 9.23
C CYS A 34 6.43 -4.41 9.88
N LEU A 35 5.61 -3.37 10.06
CA LEU A 35 6.03 -2.08 10.60
C LEU A 35 6.66 -2.22 12.00
N LEU A 36 6.10 -3.10 12.84
CA LEU A 36 6.61 -3.34 14.19
C LEU A 36 7.99 -4.05 14.23
N LYS A 37 8.52 -4.52 13.10
CA LYS A 37 9.90 -5.01 13.01
C LYS A 37 10.92 -3.88 12.94
N ASN A 38 10.51 -2.69 12.48
CA ASN A 38 11.34 -1.50 12.52
C ASN A 38 11.27 -0.86 13.93
N ARG A 39 12.41 -0.77 14.62
CA ARG A 39 12.49 -0.25 16.00
C ARG A 39 12.27 1.26 16.10
N GLU A 40 12.43 1.98 15.00
CA GLU A 40 12.25 3.43 14.93
C GLU A 40 10.79 3.83 14.69
N VAL A 41 9.98 2.86 14.23
CA VAL A 41 8.54 3.05 13.99
C VAL A 41 7.75 2.80 15.28
N LYS A 42 6.81 3.70 15.55
CA LYS A 42 5.82 3.52 16.62
C LYS A 42 4.41 3.57 16.04
N LEU A 43 3.54 2.71 16.53
CA LEU A 43 2.12 2.77 16.20
C LEU A 43 1.36 3.43 17.35
N ASP A 44 0.51 4.40 17.04
CA ASP A 44 -0.40 4.95 18.03
C ASP A 44 -1.87 4.80 17.61
N ARG A 45 -2.77 5.23 18.50
CA ARG A 45 -4.23 5.05 18.35
C ARG A 45 -4.93 6.30 17.83
N LYS A 46 -4.20 7.35 17.44
CA LYS A 46 -4.80 8.61 16.98
C LYS A 46 -5.17 8.48 15.52
N LEU A 47 -6.45 8.22 15.26
CA LEU A 47 -7.01 8.24 13.92
C LEU A 47 -7.76 9.55 13.70
N ASP A 48 -7.64 10.11 12.50
CA ASP A 48 -8.50 11.20 12.05
C ASP A 48 -9.91 10.67 11.69
N PHE A 49 -10.83 11.58 11.39
CA PHE A 49 -12.22 11.24 11.08
C PHE A 49 -12.32 10.23 9.92
N VAL A 50 -11.63 10.49 8.80
CA VAL A 50 -11.68 9.60 7.62
C VAL A 50 -11.13 8.22 7.98
N ALA A 51 -9.96 8.16 8.60
CA ALA A 51 -9.32 6.92 9.02
C ALA A 51 -10.16 6.10 10.01
N SER A 52 -10.88 6.75 10.92
CA SER A 52 -11.75 6.08 11.90
C SER A 52 -12.98 5.41 11.30
N THR A 53 -13.34 5.77 10.06
CA THR A 53 -14.50 5.22 9.33
C THR A 53 -14.13 4.15 8.31
N ALA A 54 -12.85 3.84 8.16
CA ALA A 54 -12.37 2.92 7.14
C ALA A 54 -12.74 1.46 7.43
N THR A 55 -13.31 0.79 6.43
CA THR A 55 -13.81 -0.59 6.51
C THR A 55 -12.71 -1.62 6.74
N GLY A 56 -11.55 -1.47 6.06
CA GLY A 56 -10.36 -2.31 6.27
C GLY A 56 -9.51 -1.91 7.49
N GLY A 57 -9.92 -0.88 8.22
CA GLY A 57 -9.21 -0.32 9.37
C GLY A 57 -8.10 0.67 9.01
N ALA A 58 -7.43 1.22 10.03
CA ALA A 58 -6.35 2.16 9.86
C ALA A 58 -5.26 2.05 10.94
N LEU A 59 -4.07 2.56 10.62
CA LEU A 59 -2.92 2.67 11.50
C LEU A 59 -2.39 4.10 11.48
N HIS A 60 -2.03 4.64 12.65
CA HIS A 60 -1.20 5.83 12.70
C HIS A 60 0.24 5.44 13.01
N VAL A 61 1.13 5.76 12.08
CA VAL A 61 2.55 5.37 12.06
C VAL A 61 3.38 6.60 12.36
N LYS A 62 4.14 6.57 13.45
CA LYS A 62 5.14 7.59 13.80
C LYS A 62 6.52 7.10 13.40
N MET A 63 7.22 7.95 12.66
CA MET A 63 8.61 7.79 12.23
C MET A 63 9.45 8.89 12.89
N PRO A 64 10.80 8.82 12.86
CA PRO A 64 11.65 9.78 13.57
C PRO A 64 11.38 11.25 13.24
N GLN A 65 11.10 11.57 11.97
CA GLN A 65 10.92 12.95 11.50
C GLN A 65 9.51 13.24 10.97
N ASN A 66 8.64 12.24 10.88
CA ASN A 66 7.33 12.36 10.24
C ASN A 66 6.30 11.41 10.87
N ALA A 67 5.06 11.50 10.43
CA ALA A 67 4.02 10.55 10.76
C ALA A 67 3.12 10.34 9.54
N ALA A 68 2.48 9.18 9.47
CA ALA A 68 1.52 8.89 8.43
C ALA A 68 0.31 8.15 9.00
N THR A 69 -0.86 8.46 8.48
CA THR A 69 -2.06 7.66 8.67
C THR A 69 -2.20 6.74 7.47
N VAL A 70 -2.18 5.42 7.70
CA VAL A 70 -2.32 4.37 6.68
C VAL A 70 -3.71 3.78 6.83
N VAL A 71 -4.53 3.91 5.79
CA VAL A 71 -5.96 3.56 5.80
C VAL A 71 -6.20 2.46 4.78
N PHE A 72 -6.89 1.39 5.18
CA PHE A 72 -7.18 0.24 4.34
C PHE A 72 -8.67 0.20 4.01
N GLY A 73 -8.99 0.04 2.73
CA GLY A 73 -10.31 -0.34 2.24
C GLY A 73 -10.43 -1.85 2.07
N GLU A 74 -11.65 -2.36 1.92
CA GLU A 74 -11.90 -3.77 1.54
C GLU A 74 -11.72 -4.00 0.03
N SER A 75 -11.64 -2.92 -0.75
CA SER A 75 -11.48 -2.93 -2.20
C SER A 75 -10.62 -1.76 -2.68
N VAL A 76 -10.25 -1.76 -3.97
CA VAL A 76 -9.61 -0.58 -4.61
C VAL A 76 -10.60 0.60 -4.66
N GLY A 77 -11.88 0.35 -4.93
CA GLY A 77 -12.91 1.40 -4.94
C GLY A 77 -13.13 2.04 -3.57
N ASP A 78 -12.94 1.29 -2.48
CA ASP A 78 -12.94 1.85 -1.12
C ASP A 78 -11.79 2.84 -0.95
N ALA A 79 -10.60 2.52 -1.46
CA ALA A 79 -9.46 3.41 -1.41
C ALA A 79 -9.66 4.68 -2.24
N ASP A 80 -10.28 4.57 -3.42
CA ASP A 80 -10.66 5.75 -4.22
C ASP A 80 -11.61 6.67 -3.43
N ASN A 81 -12.62 6.09 -2.76
CA ASN A 81 -13.56 6.84 -1.93
C ASN A 81 -12.87 7.48 -0.71
N ILE A 82 -11.95 6.77 -0.06
CA ILE A 82 -11.15 7.28 1.07
C ILE A 82 -10.26 8.44 0.61
N ASN A 83 -9.59 8.27 -0.53
CA ASN A 83 -8.73 9.30 -1.13
C ASN A 83 -9.56 10.56 -1.41
N GLU A 84 -10.70 10.42 -2.09
CA GLU A 84 -11.60 11.53 -2.35
C GLU A 84 -12.11 12.19 -1.07
N ALA A 85 -12.42 11.42 -0.02
CA ALA A 85 -12.81 11.97 1.28
C ALA A 85 -11.70 12.87 1.86
N TYR A 86 -10.43 12.43 1.82
CA TYR A 86 -9.32 13.28 2.24
C TYR A 86 -9.18 14.55 1.40
N HIS A 87 -9.37 14.47 0.07
CA HIS A 87 -9.40 15.66 -0.79
C HIS A 87 -10.55 16.61 -0.44
N ARG A 88 -11.72 16.08 -0.04
CA ARG A 88 -12.89 16.87 0.35
C ARG A 88 -12.73 17.54 1.71
N PHE A 89 -12.13 16.86 2.69
CA PHE A 89 -11.97 17.36 4.06
C PHE A 89 -10.68 18.15 4.30
N ARG A 90 -9.81 18.30 3.29
CA ARG A 90 -8.58 19.12 3.42
C ARG A 90 -8.89 20.60 3.65
N ALA A 91 -8.03 21.27 4.40
CA ALA A 91 -8.06 22.73 4.46
C ALA A 91 -7.66 23.33 3.08
N LYS A 92 -8.32 24.43 2.69
CA LYS A 92 -8.18 25.04 1.35
C LYS A 92 -6.74 25.44 0.96
N ASN A 93 -5.85 25.61 1.93
CA ASN A 93 -4.47 26.08 1.74
C ASN A 93 -3.42 24.96 1.93
N VAL A 94 -3.83 23.68 1.86
CA VAL A 94 -2.94 22.54 2.05
C VAL A 94 -2.76 21.80 0.73
N GLY A 95 -1.50 21.69 0.27
CA GLY A 95 -1.10 20.87 -0.87
C GLY A 95 -1.15 19.39 -0.52
N ILE A 96 -2.36 18.81 -0.50
CA ILE A 96 -2.54 17.40 -0.11
C ILE A 96 -1.87 16.45 -1.10
N GLU A 97 -1.76 16.84 -2.37
CA GLU A 97 -1.17 16.02 -3.44
C GLU A 97 0.28 15.60 -3.12
N ASP A 98 1.01 16.43 -2.37
CA ASP A 98 2.40 16.16 -1.99
C ASP A 98 2.53 15.13 -0.85
N ILE A 99 1.46 14.92 -0.09
CA ILE A 99 1.46 14.14 1.16
C ILE A 99 0.47 12.97 1.15
N ILE A 100 -0.34 12.82 0.10
CA ILE A 100 -1.24 11.69 -0.07
C ILE A 100 -0.70 10.74 -1.14
N ARG A 101 -0.80 9.44 -0.87
CA ARG A 101 -0.43 8.37 -1.80
C ARG A 101 -1.49 7.28 -1.72
N GLN A 102 -1.78 6.66 -2.85
CA GLN A 102 -2.65 5.49 -2.91
C GLN A 102 -1.88 4.32 -3.52
N ASP A 103 -2.03 3.14 -2.92
CA ASP A 103 -1.52 1.87 -3.45
C ASP A 103 -2.59 0.80 -3.25
N LYS A 104 -3.16 0.29 -4.35
CA LYS A 104 -4.30 -0.64 -4.37
C LYS A 104 -5.46 -0.15 -3.47
N ASN A 105 -5.79 -0.92 -2.43
CA ASN A 105 -6.83 -0.63 -1.45
C ASN A 105 -6.32 0.19 -0.26
N THR A 106 -5.14 0.80 -0.33
CA THR A 106 -4.54 1.56 0.78
C THR A 106 -4.34 3.02 0.39
N VAL A 107 -4.71 3.92 1.30
CA VAL A 107 -4.39 5.35 1.23
C VAL A 107 -3.45 5.70 2.37
N ILE A 108 -2.39 6.43 2.07
CA ILE A 108 -1.39 6.89 3.03
C ILE A 108 -1.41 8.40 3.01
N LEU A 109 -1.77 9.00 4.16
CA LEU A 109 -1.71 10.43 4.37
C LEU A 109 -0.54 10.75 5.30
N TYR A 110 0.53 11.32 4.76
CA TYR A 110 1.65 11.81 5.54
C TYR A 110 1.31 13.16 6.19
N ARG A 111 1.91 13.42 7.36
CA ARG A 111 1.75 14.69 8.07
C ARG A 111 2.46 15.83 7.36
N THR A 112 3.61 15.55 6.76
CA THR A 112 4.42 16.46 5.94
C THR A 112 4.94 15.71 4.72
N HIS A 113 5.53 16.44 3.75
CA HIS A 113 6.18 15.82 2.59
C HIS A 113 7.15 14.71 3.05
N PRO A 114 6.96 13.45 2.60
CA PRO A 114 7.77 12.33 3.05
C PRO A 114 9.17 12.36 2.40
N SER A 115 10.19 11.96 3.16
CA SER A 115 11.47 11.60 2.57
C SER A 115 11.39 10.25 1.83
N ASP A 116 12.40 9.92 1.03
CA ASP A 116 12.49 8.59 0.40
C ASP A 116 12.53 7.46 1.45
N GLU A 117 13.09 7.74 2.63
CA GLU A 117 13.12 6.80 3.75
C GLU A 117 11.73 6.60 4.37
N ASP A 118 10.95 7.67 4.55
CA ASP A 118 9.56 7.61 5.02
C ASP A 118 8.68 6.81 4.04
N LEU A 119 8.87 7.05 2.73
CA LEU A 119 8.19 6.31 1.66
C LEU A 119 8.54 4.83 1.73
N ALA A 120 9.84 4.50 1.74
CA ALA A 120 10.32 3.12 1.78
C ALA A 120 9.86 2.38 3.04
N THR A 121 9.84 3.05 4.20
CA THR A 121 9.40 2.47 5.48
C THR A 121 7.98 1.92 5.40
N ILE A 122 7.06 2.66 4.80
CA ILE A 122 5.66 2.24 4.68
C ILE A 122 5.47 1.30 3.49
N GLN A 123 5.97 1.66 2.31
CA GLN A 123 5.75 0.91 1.07
C GLN A 123 6.29 -0.52 1.14
N ASN A 124 7.47 -0.72 1.75
CA ASN A 124 8.04 -2.06 1.90
C ASN A 124 7.19 -2.97 2.81
N CYS A 125 6.34 -2.37 3.66
CA CYS A 125 5.47 -3.06 4.59
C CYS A 125 4.02 -3.20 4.14
N LEU A 126 3.60 -2.66 3.00
CA LEU A 126 2.26 -2.89 2.46
C LEU A 126 2.13 -4.34 1.95
N LYS A 127 1.28 -5.16 2.59
CA LYS A 127 1.17 -6.63 2.37
C LYS A 127 -0.24 -7.19 2.51
#